data_AF-A0A421DQY3-F1
#
_entry.id   AF-A0A421DQY3-F1
#
_cell.length_a   1.000
_cell.length_b   1.000
_cell.length_c   1.000
_cell.angle_alpha   90.00
_cell.angle_beta   90.00
_cell.angle_gamma   90.00
#
_symmetry.space_group_name_H-M   'P 1'
#
loop_
_entity.id
_entity.type
_entity.pdbx_description
1 polymer ?
#
loop_
_entity_poly.entity_id
_entity_poly.type
_entity_poly.pdbx_seq_one_letter_code
_entity_poly.pdbx_strand_id
1 'polypeptide(L)'
;MYTLVLRCRDAIKPGSVPHKFRKWVTAEVLPSIRKNGVYSKTKKALLGKITFEQQEAIKQLVMNRGKALPKDRQAKAMITMWSALKSHFGVSYKEIEESQFAEALSLAARVPLEGELMPPVFLPTPEPSVDLSMEIHNIGIACGHIEYIWRVWGSELYPALKAVRSPLAYELMDRIRDSCAIVNTVRRGLERNRG
;
A
#
# COMPACT_ATOMS: atom_id res chain seq x y z
N MET A 1 27.12 12.57 44.50
CA MET A 1 27.51 13.26 43.25
C MET A 1 27.14 14.75 43.27
N TYR A 2 25.86 15.14 43.44
CA TYR A 2 25.43 16.56 43.43
C TYR A 2 25.93 17.43 44.60
N THR A 3 26.21 16.83 45.75
CA THR A 3 26.78 17.52 46.92
C THR A 3 28.15 18.14 46.63
N LEU A 4 28.97 17.50 45.79
CA LEU A 4 30.27 18.04 45.37
C LEU A 4 30.12 19.27 44.49
N VAL A 5 29.12 19.28 43.60
CA VAL A 5 28.81 20.42 42.72
C VAL A 5 28.36 21.64 43.52
N LEU A 6 27.58 21.44 44.60
CA LEU A 6 27.11 22.53 45.46
C LEU A 6 28.20 23.07 46.40
N ARG A 7 29.25 22.28 46.69
CA ARG A 7 30.34 22.63 47.62
C ARG A 7 31.61 23.11 46.94
N CYS A 8 31.72 23.03 45.61
CA CYS A 8 32.90 23.51 44.92
C CYS A 8 32.97 25.05 44.95
N ARG A 9 34.19 25.61 44.91
CA ARG A 9 34.42 27.07 44.92
C ARG A 9 33.71 27.77 43.75
N ASP A 10 33.60 27.10 42.61
CA ASP A 10 32.98 27.67 41.42
C ASP A 10 31.46 27.82 41.57
N ALA A 11 30.80 27.12 42.51
CA ALA A 11 29.36 27.27 42.76
C ALA A 11 28.96 28.68 43.27
N ILE A 12 29.92 29.47 43.74
CA ILE A 12 29.72 30.83 44.23
C ILE A 12 30.06 31.87 43.14
N LYS A 13 30.86 31.50 42.13
CA LYS A 13 31.28 32.41 41.05
C LYS A 13 30.18 32.58 40.00
N PRO A 14 29.62 33.79 39.79
CA PRO A 14 28.62 34.03 38.76
C PRO A 14 29.13 33.62 37.37
N GLY A 15 28.24 33.02 36.57
CA GLY A 15 28.56 32.56 35.22
C GLY A 15 29.08 31.13 35.10
N SER A 16 29.61 30.54 36.18
CA SER A 16 30.07 29.15 36.17
C SER A 16 28.91 28.14 36.06
N VAL A 17 29.20 26.94 35.54
CA VAL A 17 28.20 25.86 35.44
C VAL A 17 27.71 25.42 36.83
N PRO A 18 28.57 25.21 37.85
CA PRO A 18 28.11 24.88 39.20
C PRO A 18 27.24 25.96 39.83
N HIS A 19 27.52 27.24 39.56
CA HIS A 19 26.71 28.35 40.07
C HIS A 19 25.31 28.38 39.44
N LYS A 20 25.22 28.19 38.11
CA LYS A 20 23.94 28.07 37.40
C LYS A 20 23.13 26.88 37.92
N PHE A 21 23.78 25.74 38.14
CA PHE A 21 23.14 24.56 38.72
C PHE A 21 22.60 24.84 40.13
N ARG A 22 23.41 25.43 41.02
CA ARG A 22 22.97 25.83 42.36
C ARG A 22 21.73 26.73 42.30
N LYS A 23 21.79 27.79 41.49
CA LYS A 23 20.70 28.76 41.35
C LYS A 23 19.42 28.09 40.87
N TRP A 24 19.50 27.24 39.85
CA TRP A 24 18.35 26.50 39.33
C TRP A 24 17.73 25.58 40.38
N VAL A 25 18.57 24.80 41.09
CA VAL A 25 18.08 23.90 42.16
C VAL A 25 17.38 24.69 43.27
N THR A 26 17.96 25.81 43.72
CA THR A 26 17.41 26.59 44.84
C THR A 26 16.21 27.45 44.48
N ALA A 27 16.14 27.96 43.24
CA ALA A 27 15.08 28.87 42.83
C ALA A 27 13.86 28.16 42.20
N GLU A 28 14.06 27.00 41.59
CA GLU A 28 13.00 26.31 40.83
C GLU A 28 12.71 24.93 41.41
N VAL A 29 13.74 24.08 41.54
CA VAL A 29 13.56 22.66 41.89
C VAL A 29 13.06 22.48 43.32
N LEU A 30 13.79 23.01 44.31
CA LEU A 30 13.45 22.83 45.72
C LEU A 30 12.12 23.48 46.11
N PRO A 31 11.78 24.72 45.67
CA PRO A 31 10.47 25.29 45.94
C PRO A 31 9.32 24.48 45.34
N SER A 32 9.50 23.93 44.13
CA SER A 32 8.50 23.10 43.46
C SER A 32 8.27 21.78 44.20
N ILE A 33 9.34 21.09 44.63
CA ILE A 33 9.23 19.87 45.44
C ILE A 33 8.56 20.18 46.78
N ARG A 34 8.94 21.29 47.43
CA ARG A 34 8.36 21.68 48.72
C ARG A 34 6.85 21.91 48.62
N LYS A 35 6.37 22.45 47.48
CA LYS A 35 4.96 22.75 47.26
C LYS A 35 4.15 21.54 46.78
N ASN A 36 4.68 20.76 45.85
CA ASN A 36 3.93 19.74 45.11
C ASN A 36 4.34 18.30 45.45
N GLY A 37 5.35 18.10 46.31
CA GLY A 37 5.90 16.79 46.69
C GLY A 37 6.80 16.13 45.64
N VAL A 38 6.72 16.55 44.37
CA VAL A 38 7.52 16.01 43.26
C VAL A 38 7.99 17.14 42.34
N TYR A 39 9.22 17.04 41.86
CA TYR A 39 9.69 17.88 40.75
C TYR A 39 9.33 17.23 39.43
N SER A 40 8.21 17.65 38.85
CA SER A 40 7.95 17.42 37.43
C SER A 40 8.40 18.66 36.67
N LYS A 41 9.22 18.48 35.64
CA LYS A 41 9.46 19.55 34.67
C LYS A 41 8.20 19.67 33.81
N THR A 42 7.14 20.27 34.37
CA THR A 42 5.96 20.64 33.58
C THR A 42 6.47 21.64 32.55
N LYS A 43 6.71 21.15 31.34
CA LYS A 43 7.05 22.01 30.20
C LYS A 43 5.86 22.94 30.07
N LYS A 44 6.02 24.20 30.50
CA LYS A 44 4.97 25.22 30.47
C LYS A 44 4.23 25.07 29.15
N ALA A 45 2.99 24.58 29.19
CA ALA A 45 2.05 24.84 28.13
C ALA A 45 1.98 26.36 28.08
N LEU A 46 2.61 26.93 27.06
CA LEU A 46 2.56 28.35 26.80
C LEU A 46 1.08 28.63 26.53
N LEU A 47 0.41 29.33 27.45
CA LEU A 47 -0.97 29.79 27.29
C LEU A 47 -1.17 30.27 25.84
N GLY A 48 -2.10 29.64 25.11
CA GLY A 48 -2.47 29.97 23.72
C GLY A 48 -1.79 29.14 22.63
N LYS A 49 -0.68 28.45 22.91
CA LYS A 49 0.04 27.63 21.90
C LYS A 49 -0.31 26.15 22.02
N ILE A 50 -0.23 25.44 20.89
CA ILE A 50 -0.49 23.99 20.86
C ILE A 50 0.31 23.24 21.91
N THR A 51 -0.35 22.31 22.59
CA THR A 51 0.25 21.47 23.62
C THR A 51 1.33 20.56 23.02
N PHE A 52 2.21 20.02 23.87
CA PHE A 52 3.26 19.09 23.42
C PHE A 52 2.68 17.85 22.72
N GLU A 53 1.52 17.38 23.17
CA GLU A 53 0.82 16.24 22.56
C GLU A 53 0.31 16.58 21.16
N GLN A 54 -0.23 17.78 20.96
CA GLN A 54 -0.64 18.29 19.65
C GLN A 54 0.57 18.48 18.70
N GLN A 55 1.71 18.96 19.22
CA GLN A 55 2.96 19.02 18.44
C GLN A 55 3.41 17.64 17.98
N GLU A 56 3.36 16.64 18.86
CA GLU A 56 3.72 15.28 18.50
C GLU A 56 2.70 14.68 17.53
N ALA A 57 1.41 14.98 17.65
CA ALA A 57 0.39 14.52 16.70
C ALA A 57 0.65 15.03 15.27
N ILE A 58 0.97 16.32 15.10
CA ILE A 58 1.35 16.88 13.78
C ILE A 58 2.59 16.16 13.25
N LYS A 59 3.61 15.98 14.10
CA LYS A 59 4.85 15.31 13.73
C LYS A 59 4.63 13.85 13.33
N GLN A 60 3.81 13.11 14.06
CA GLN A 60 3.46 11.73 13.75
C GLN A 60 2.71 11.64 12.43
N LEU A 61 1.78 12.56 12.15
CA LEU A 61 1.05 12.60 10.87
C LEU A 61 2.02 12.80 9.69
N VAL A 62 2.91 13.79 9.78
CA VAL A 62 3.90 14.07 8.73
C VAL A 62 4.85 12.88 8.54
N MET A 63 5.27 12.25 9.64
CA MET A 63 6.14 11.06 9.60
C MET A 63 5.44 9.85 8.98
N ASN A 64 4.18 9.59 9.34
CA ASN A 64 3.39 8.48 8.81
C ASN A 64 3.14 8.64 7.31
N ARG A 65 2.74 9.84 6.87
CA ARG A 65 2.58 10.13 5.43
C ARG A 65 3.91 10.05 4.68
N GLY A 66 4.99 10.56 5.27
CA GLY A 66 6.32 10.50 4.65
C GLY A 66 6.82 9.05 4.50
N LYS A 67 6.62 8.20 5.52
CA LYS A 67 7.04 6.79 5.50
C LYS A 67 6.17 5.89 4.63
N ALA A 68 4.91 6.28 4.39
CA ALA A 68 4.02 5.57 3.47
C ALA A 68 4.52 5.61 2.02
N LEU A 69 5.39 6.56 1.69
CA LEU A 69 5.99 6.71 0.37
C LEU A 69 7.30 5.89 0.24
N PRO A 70 7.72 5.52 -0.99
CA PRO A 70 8.99 4.85 -1.25
C PRO A 70 10.19 5.65 -0.74
N LYS A 71 11.24 4.97 -0.25
CA LYS A 71 12.44 5.56 0.39
C LYS A 71 13.04 6.74 -0.39
N ASP A 72 13.05 6.65 -1.72
CA ASP A 72 13.63 7.67 -2.60
C ASP A 72 12.87 9.01 -2.60
N ARG A 73 11.60 9.02 -2.15
CA ARG A 73 10.71 10.19 -2.16
C ARG A 73 10.28 10.67 -0.77
N GLN A 74 10.59 9.93 0.29
CA GLN A 74 10.17 10.25 1.67
C GLN A 74 10.67 11.63 2.12
N ALA A 75 11.96 11.92 1.85
CA ALA A 75 12.56 13.19 2.23
C ALA A 75 11.87 14.37 1.51
N LYS A 76 11.59 14.24 0.21
CA LYS A 76 10.91 15.27 -0.59
C LYS A 76 9.49 15.51 -0.07
N ALA A 77 8.74 14.45 0.24
CA ALA A 77 7.40 14.54 0.80
C ALA A 77 7.37 15.20 2.20
N MET A 78 8.30 14.85 3.09
CA MET A 78 8.42 15.50 4.40
C MET A 78 8.76 16.98 4.26
N ILE A 79 9.69 17.35 3.37
CA ILE A 79 10.04 18.75 3.09
C ILE A 79 8.81 19.53 2.62
N THR A 80 8.02 18.98 1.70
CA THR A 80 6.80 19.63 1.20
C THR A 80 5.79 19.87 2.33
N MET A 81 5.53 18.87 3.18
CA MET A 81 4.59 19.01 4.31
C MET A 81 5.05 20.05 5.34
N TRP A 82 6.32 20.02 5.73
CA TRP A 82 6.87 21.00 6.68
C TRP A 82 6.90 22.41 6.10
N SER A 83 7.19 22.54 4.80
CA SER A 83 7.20 23.83 4.10
C SER A 83 5.79 24.40 3.96
N ALA A 84 4.79 23.57 3.68
CA ALA A 84 3.40 23.97 3.60
C ALA A 84 2.85 24.44 4.96
N LEU A 85 3.14 23.69 6.04
CA LEU A 85 2.78 24.09 7.40
C LEU A 85 3.40 25.45 7.75
N LYS A 86 4.70 25.64 7.47
CA LYS A 86 5.40 26.90 7.74
C LYS A 86 4.87 28.05 6.88
N SER A 87 4.53 27.79 5.61
CA SER A 87 4.00 28.81 4.70
C SER A 87 2.58 29.25 5.06
N HIS A 88 1.74 28.35 5.55
CA HIS A 88 0.35 28.63 5.87
C HIS A 88 0.20 29.42 7.17
N PHE A 89 0.94 29.02 8.21
CA PHE A 89 0.84 29.67 9.52
C PHE A 89 1.83 30.82 9.70
N GLY A 90 2.84 30.96 8.83
CA GLY A 90 3.92 31.97 8.96
C GLY A 90 4.84 31.76 10.17
N VAL A 91 4.47 30.85 11.07
CA VAL A 91 5.21 30.49 12.29
C VAL A 91 5.68 29.04 12.22
N SER A 92 6.63 28.70 13.10
CA SER A 92 7.06 27.31 13.26
C SER A 92 5.90 26.46 13.78
N TYR A 93 5.86 25.16 13.41
CA TYR A 93 4.81 24.25 13.88
C TYR A 93 4.73 24.17 15.41
N LYS A 94 5.79 24.52 16.14
CA LYS A 94 5.84 24.56 17.62
C LYS A 94 5.12 25.77 18.23
N GLU A 95 4.77 26.75 17.41
CA GLU A 95 4.21 28.02 17.83
C GLU A 95 2.79 28.26 17.31
N ILE A 96 2.22 27.25 16.64
CA ILE A 96 0.83 27.25 16.19
C ILE A 96 -0.09 27.39 17.41
N GLU A 97 -1.16 28.17 17.25
CA GLU A 97 -2.22 28.33 18.26
C GLU A 97 -3.04 27.05 18.42
N GLU A 98 -3.53 26.75 19.62
CA GLU A 98 -4.32 25.53 19.87
C GLU A 98 -5.58 25.46 19.00
N SER A 99 -6.22 26.61 18.75
CA SER A 99 -7.38 26.74 17.87
C SER A 99 -7.10 26.34 16.41
N GLN A 100 -5.84 26.44 15.97
CA GLN A 100 -5.40 26.16 14.61
C GLN A 100 -4.86 24.73 14.45
N PHE A 101 -4.87 23.93 15.52
CA PHE A 101 -4.39 22.54 15.49
C PHE A 101 -5.14 21.69 14.47
N ALA A 102 -6.48 21.76 14.46
CA ALA A 102 -7.30 21.00 13.53
C ALA A 102 -7.03 21.39 12.07
N GLU A 103 -6.81 22.68 11.82
CA GLU A 103 -6.44 23.21 10.51
C GLU A 103 -5.04 22.75 10.09
N ALA A 104 -4.07 22.73 11.02
CA ALA A 104 -2.73 22.24 10.76
C ALA A 104 -2.72 20.75 10.37
N LEU A 105 -3.53 19.92 11.04
CA LEU A 105 -3.71 18.52 10.67
C LEU A 105 -4.36 18.37 9.29
N SER A 106 -5.43 19.13 9.03
CA SER A 106 -6.15 19.11 7.74
C SER A 106 -5.23 19.53 6.59
N LEU A 107 -4.44 20.59 6.80
CA LEU A 107 -3.46 21.05 5.82
C LEU A 107 -2.40 19.96 5.56
N ALA A 108 -1.76 19.44 6.61
CA ALA A 108 -0.76 18.39 6.46
C ALA A 108 -1.31 17.11 5.81
N ALA A 109 -2.61 16.83 5.98
CA ALA A 109 -3.30 15.72 5.34
C ALA A 109 -3.73 15.98 3.88
N ARG A 110 -3.79 17.24 3.44
CA ARG A 110 -4.24 17.61 2.09
C ARG A 110 -3.13 18.09 1.17
N VAL A 111 -1.94 18.37 1.72
CA VAL A 111 -0.78 18.80 0.92
C VAL A 111 -0.53 17.76 -0.17
N PRO A 112 -0.62 18.14 -1.46
CA PRO A 112 -0.37 17.22 -2.55
C PRO A 112 1.11 16.83 -2.53
N LEU A 113 1.39 15.56 -2.27
CA LEU A 113 2.75 15.05 -2.27
C LEU A 113 3.09 14.52 -3.65
N GLU A 114 4.27 14.86 -4.18
CA GLU A 114 4.79 14.18 -5.36
C GLU A 114 4.91 12.67 -5.08
N GLY A 115 4.01 11.88 -5.67
CA GLY A 115 3.83 10.46 -5.34
C GLY A 115 2.40 10.08 -4.94
N GLU A 116 1.51 11.07 -4.71
CA GLU A 116 0.05 10.90 -4.62
C GLU A 116 -0.63 10.86 -5.99
N LEU A 117 0.12 10.58 -7.05
CA LEU A 117 -0.47 9.80 -8.13
C LEU A 117 -0.64 8.41 -7.55
N MET A 118 -1.77 8.20 -6.85
CA MET A 118 -2.34 6.87 -6.81
C MET A 118 -2.38 6.44 -8.27
N PRO A 119 -1.60 5.43 -8.73
CA PRO A 119 -2.07 4.71 -9.88
C PRO A 119 -3.53 4.39 -9.55
N PRO A 120 -4.50 4.60 -10.48
CA PRO A 120 -5.86 4.19 -10.22
C PRO A 120 -5.77 2.82 -9.58
N VAL A 121 -6.45 2.64 -8.44
CA VAL A 121 -6.53 1.33 -7.80
C VAL A 121 -7.08 0.45 -8.90
N PHE A 122 -6.18 -0.24 -9.62
CA PHE A 122 -6.46 -1.47 -10.28
C PHE A 122 -6.73 -2.37 -9.08
N LEU A 123 -7.96 -2.26 -8.54
CA LEU A 123 -8.69 -3.47 -8.28
C LEU A 123 -8.41 -4.29 -9.53
N PRO A 124 -7.92 -5.53 -9.44
CA PRO A 124 -8.08 -6.43 -10.56
C PRO A 124 -9.59 -6.37 -10.82
N THR A 125 -10.00 -5.53 -11.79
CA THR A 125 -11.29 -5.67 -12.43
C THR A 125 -11.25 -7.14 -12.79
N PRO A 126 -12.18 -7.97 -12.26
CA PRO A 126 -12.19 -9.38 -12.63
C PRO A 126 -12.00 -9.37 -14.14
N GLU A 127 -10.89 -9.95 -14.61
CA GLU A 127 -10.64 -10.01 -16.05
C GLU A 127 -11.95 -10.46 -16.66
N PRO A 128 -12.48 -9.79 -17.69
CA PRO A 128 -13.78 -10.13 -18.23
C PRO A 128 -13.76 -11.63 -18.54
N SER A 129 -14.36 -12.40 -17.63
CA SER A 129 -14.26 -13.84 -17.65
C SER A 129 -15.16 -14.25 -18.78
N VAL A 130 -14.55 -14.59 -19.91
CA VAL A 130 -15.30 -15.04 -21.07
C VAL A 130 -15.95 -16.37 -20.66
N ASP A 131 -17.27 -16.36 -20.48
CA ASP A 131 -18.04 -17.56 -20.22
C ASP A 131 -18.07 -18.40 -21.51
N LEU A 132 -17.19 -19.39 -21.58
CA LEU A 132 -17.07 -20.32 -22.70
C LEU A 132 -17.88 -21.61 -22.48
N SER A 133 -18.81 -21.63 -21.53
CA SER A 133 -19.53 -22.85 -21.14
C SER A 133 -20.31 -23.46 -22.30
N MET A 134 -20.92 -22.62 -23.13
CA MET A 134 -21.69 -23.05 -24.30
C MET A 134 -20.79 -23.58 -25.41
N GLU A 135 -19.66 -22.94 -25.67
CA GLU A 135 -18.66 -23.34 -26.66
C GLU A 135 -18.05 -24.69 -26.29
N ILE A 136 -17.75 -24.90 -25.00
CA ILE A 136 -17.25 -26.17 -24.46
C ILE A 136 -18.31 -27.27 -24.60
N HIS A 137 -19.57 -26.97 -24.33
CA HIS A 137 -20.65 -27.93 -24.54
C HIS A 137 -20.79 -28.30 -26.02
N ASN A 138 -20.85 -27.31 -26.91
CA ASN A 138 -21.01 -27.49 -28.34
C ASN A 138 -19.86 -28.30 -28.96
N ILE A 139 -18.60 -28.02 -28.58
CA ILE A 139 -17.46 -28.81 -29.08
C ILE A 139 -17.48 -30.24 -28.56
N GLY A 140 -17.97 -30.46 -27.33
CA GLY A 140 -18.18 -31.80 -26.78
C GLY A 140 -19.21 -32.60 -27.57
N ILE A 141 -20.33 -31.98 -27.94
CA ILE A 141 -21.34 -32.59 -28.82
C ILE A 141 -20.74 -32.90 -30.20
N ALA A 142 -19.97 -31.99 -30.79
CA ALA A 142 -19.29 -32.21 -32.06
C ALA A 142 -18.27 -33.37 -32.01
N CYS A 143 -17.51 -33.49 -30.91
CA CYS A 143 -16.65 -34.65 -30.64
C CYS A 143 -17.46 -35.97 -30.64
N GLY A 144 -18.61 -36.00 -29.96
CA GLY A 144 -19.45 -37.19 -29.92
C GLY A 144 -19.97 -37.59 -31.31
N HIS A 145 -20.44 -36.63 -32.10
CA HIS A 145 -20.89 -36.90 -33.48
C HIS A 145 -19.76 -37.42 -34.36
N ILE A 146 -18.56 -36.83 -34.29
CA ILE A 146 -17.47 -37.23 -35.16
C ILE A 146 -16.89 -38.60 -34.78
N GLU A 147 -16.85 -38.94 -33.49
CA GLU A 147 -16.50 -40.29 -33.03
C GLU A 147 -17.50 -41.34 -33.51
N TYR A 148 -18.79 -41.02 -33.48
CA TYR A 148 -19.83 -41.88 -34.03
C TYR A 148 -19.65 -42.09 -35.53
N ILE A 149 -19.42 -41.02 -36.29
CA ILE A 149 -19.17 -41.08 -37.74
C ILE A 149 -17.92 -41.92 -38.02
N TRP A 150 -16.83 -41.71 -37.29
CA TRP A 150 -15.60 -42.50 -37.44
C TRP A 150 -15.83 -43.98 -37.17
N ARG A 151 -16.63 -44.31 -36.15
CA ARG A 151 -16.98 -45.71 -35.82
C ARG A 151 -17.74 -46.37 -36.97
N VAL A 152 -18.83 -45.76 -37.44
CA VAL A 152 -19.64 -46.28 -38.54
C VAL A 152 -18.83 -46.35 -39.84
N TRP A 153 -17.99 -45.34 -40.07
CA TRP A 153 -17.06 -45.31 -41.20
C TRP A 153 -16.13 -46.52 -41.18
N GLY A 154 -15.46 -46.79 -40.07
CA GLY A 154 -14.53 -47.90 -39.94
C GLY A 154 -15.19 -49.29 -40.01
N SER A 155 -16.39 -49.44 -39.43
CA SER A 155 -17.06 -50.74 -39.33
C SER A 155 -17.80 -51.14 -40.61
N GLU A 156 -18.48 -50.21 -41.26
CA GLU A 156 -19.42 -50.53 -42.35
C GLU A 156 -19.05 -49.85 -43.67
N LEU A 157 -18.88 -48.52 -43.66
CA LEU A 157 -18.78 -47.75 -44.91
C LEU A 157 -17.44 -47.93 -45.61
N TYR A 158 -16.32 -47.92 -44.87
CA TYR A 158 -14.99 -48.07 -45.44
C TYR A 158 -14.78 -49.46 -46.07
N PRO A 159 -15.10 -50.59 -45.40
CA PRO A 159 -15.03 -51.90 -46.02
C PRO A 159 -15.90 -52.02 -47.28
N ALA A 160 -17.13 -51.50 -47.25
CA ALA A 160 -18.04 -51.54 -48.38
C ALA A 160 -17.52 -50.75 -49.58
N LEU A 161 -17.03 -49.51 -49.37
CA LEU A 161 -16.46 -48.68 -50.43
C LEU A 161 -15.16 -49.27 -51.00
N LYS A 162 -14.36 -49.91 -50.14
CA LYS A 162 -13.14 -50.62 -50.58
C LYS A 162 -13.48 -51.84 -51.43
N ALA A 163 -14.54 -52.59 -51.08
CA ALA A 163 -14.99 -53.75 -51.84
C ALA A 163 -15.42 -53.38 -53.28
N VAL A 164 -16.07 -52.22 -53.45
CA VAL A 164 -16.44 -51.69 -54.77
C VAL A 164 -15.32 -50.88 -55.45
N ARG A 165 -14.11 -50.85 -54.89
CA ARG A 165 -12.94 -50.11 -55.39
C ARG A 165 -13.19 -48.62 -55.63
N SER A 166 -14.04 -48.00 -54.81
CA SER A 166 -14.33 -46.57 -54.92
C SER A 166 -13.16 -45.72 -54.40
N PRO A 167 -12.74 -44.66 -55.12
CA PRO A 167 -11.70 -43.74 -54.64
C PRO A 167 -12.14 -42.97 -53.37
N LEU A 168 -13.45 -42.84 -53.16
CA LEU A 168 -14.04 -42.18 -51.98
C LEU A 168 -13.65 -42.84 -50.66
N ALA A 169 -13.26 -44.12 -50.68
CA ALA A 169 -12.81 -44.84 -49.49
C ALA A 169 -11.58 -44.18 -48.84
N TYR A 170 -10.67 -43.62 -49.63
CA TYR A 170 -9.46 -42.97 -49.12
C TYR A 170 -9.67 -41.47 -48.93
N GLU A 171 -10.38 -40.81 -49.86
CA GLU A 171 -10.64 -39.37 -49.78
C GLU A 171 -11.45 -38.98 -48.53
N LEU A 172 -12.49 -39.76 -48.19
CA LEU A 172 -13.29 -39.49 -46.99
C LEU A 172 -12.57 -39.88 -45.70
N MET A 173 -11.72 -40.91 -45.74
CA MET A 173 -10.92 -41.36 -44.59
C MET A 173 -10.04 -40.22 -44.06
N ASP A 174 -9.32 -39.53 -44.94
CA ASP A 174 -8.47 -38.40 -44.57
C ASP A 174 -9.30 -37.24 -44.02
N ARG A 175 -10.44 -36.94 -44.63
CA ARG A 175 -11.33 -35.85 -44.19
C ARG A 175 -11.93 -36.09 -42.82
N ILE A 176 -12.36 -37.31 -42.51
CA ILE A 176 -12.89 -37.64 -41.18
C ILE A 176 -11.75 -37.59 -40.15
N ARG A 177 -10.56 -38.08 -40.50
CA ARG A 177 -9.37 -38.02 -39.64
C ARG A 177 -8.96 -36.59 -39.32
N ASP A 178 -8.88 -35.72 -40.31
CA ASP A 178 -8.55 -34.29 -40.14
C ASP A 178 -9.59 -33.59 -39.26
N SER A 179 -10.87 -33.88 -39.51
CA SER A 179 -11.97 -33.33 -38.74
C SER A 179 -11.88 -33.76 -37.26
N CYS A 180 -11.54 -35.02 -36.96
CA CYS A 180 -11.26 -35.48 -35.59
C CYS A 180 -10.09 -34.72 -34.94
N ALA A 181 -9.03 -34.44 -35.69
CA ALA A 181 -7.86 -33.72 -35.18
C ALA A 181 -8.16 -32.24 -34.87
N ILE A 182 -8.93 -31.57 -35.74
CA ILE A 182 -9.34 -30.18 -35.58
C ILE A 182 -10.23 -30.01 -34.35
N VAL A 183 -11.29 -30.82 -34.24
CA VAL A 183 -12.25 -30.72 -33.13
C VAL A 183 -11.54 -30.97 -31.78
N ASN A 184 -10.63 -31.95 -31.70
CA ASN A 184 -9.84 -32.21 -30.48
C ASN A 184 -8.82 -31.11 -30.17
N THR A 185 -8.33 -30.38 -31.17
CA THR A 185 -7.43 -29.24 -30.96
C THR A 185 -8.19 -28.04 -30.42
N VAL A 186 -9.38 -27.75 -30.97
CA VAL A 186 -10.27 -26.70 -30.47
C VAL A 186 -10.72 -26.99 -29.05
N ARG A 187 -11.14 -28.23 -28.75
CA ARG A 187 -11.54 -28.64 -27.39
C ARG A 187 -10.44 -28.41 -26.37
N ARG A 188 -9.20 -28.85 -26.66
CA ARG A 188 -8.05 -28.64 -25.77
C ARG A 188 -7.70 -27.16 -25.60
N GLY A 189 -7.88 -26.34 -26.64
CA GLY A 189 -7.69 -24.89 -26.54
C GLY A 189 -8.71 -24.23 -25.61
N LEU A 190 -9.99 -24.60 -25.75
CA LEU A 190 -11.06 -24.10 -24.88
C LEU A 190 -10.90 -24.55 -23.43
N GLU A 191 -10.49 -25.80 -23.19
CA GLU A 191 -10.20 -26.31 -21.84
C GLU A 191 -9.04 -25.58 -21.16
N ARG A 192 -8.01 -25.16 -21.92
CA ARG A 192 -6.86 -24.39 -21.40
C ARG A 192 -7.22 -22.96 -21.02
N ASN A 193 -8.16 -22.34 -21.73
CA ASN A 193 -8.62 -20.97 -21.44
C ASN A 193 -9.60 -20.88 -20.26
N ARG A 194 -9.97 -22.03 -19.68
CA ARG A 194 -10.90 -22.11 -18.54
C ARG A 194 -10.18 -22.03 -17.17
N GLY A 195 -8.87 -22.27 -17.13
CA GLY A 195 -8.06 -22.28 -15.90
C GLY A 195 -7.09 -21.11 -15.85
#